data_AF-A0A6B1GR91-F1
#
_entry.id   AF-A0A6B1GR91-F1
#
_cell.length_a   1.000
_cell.length_b   1.000
_cell.length_c   1.000
_cell.angle_alpha   90.00
_cell.angle_beta   90.00
_cell.angle_gamma   90.00
#
_symmetry.space_group_name_H-M   'P 1'
#
loop_
_entity.id
_entity.type
_entity.pdbx_description
1 polymer ?
#
loop_
_entity_poly.entity_id
_entity_poly.type
_entity_poly.pdbx_seq_one_letter_code
_entity_poly.pdbx_strand_id
1 'polypeptide(L)'
;MSVDDYMQRPYTRILESDESGGWSARVLELEGCFSGGDTPDEANRNLSEAMSLWIEFQLEHGYEIPEPIDPATRWDEEHTLAAARREAAPAG
;
A
#
# COMPACT_ATOMS: atom_id res chain seq x y z
N MET A 1 -15.25 -10.12 -6.10
CA MET A 1 -14.68 -9.09 -5.23
C MET A 1 -15.21 -7.76 -5.74
N SER A 2 -15.59 -6.87 -4.83
CA SER A 2 -16.12 -5.54 -5.11
C SER A 2 -15.07 -4.47 -4.86
N VAL A 3 -15.32 -3.24 -5.33
CA VAL A 3 -14.47 -2.09 -5.02
C VAL A 3 -14.34 -1.89 -3.51
N ASP A 4 -15.46 -2.02 -2.78
CA ASP A 4 -15.49 -1.87 -1.32
C ASP A 4 -14.60 -2.91 -0.60
N ASP A 5 -14.60 -4.16 -1.07
CA ASP A 5 -13.75 -5.24 -0.51
C ASP A 5 -12.26 -4.93 -0.59
N TYR A 6 -11.82 -4.13 -1.58
CA TYR A 6 -10.43 -3.70 -1.71
C TYR A 6 -10.17 -2.40 -0.95
N MET A 7 -11.12 -1.46 -0.95
CA MET A 7 -11.00 -0.18 -0.25
C MET A 7 -10.87 -0.35 1.28
N GLN A 8 -11.41 -1.43 1.84
CA GLN A 8 -11.28 -1.75 3.27
C GLN A 8 -9.94 -2.45 3.63
N ARG A 9 -9.10 -2.78 2.65
CA ARG A 9 -7.83 -3.46 2.89
C ARG A 9 -6.75 -2.48 3.37
N PRO A 10 -5.78 -2.94 4.19
CA PRO A 10 -4.74 -2.10 4.76
C PRO A 10 -3.62 -1.80 3.75
N TYR A 11 -3.95 -1.25 2.58
CA TYR A 11 -2.97 -0.82 1.59
C TYR A 11 -2.06 0.29 2.12
N THR A 12 -0.78 0.22 1.74
CA THR A 12 0.22 1.17 2.23
C THR A 12 0.12 2.48 1.46
N ARG A 13 -0.25 3.56 2.16
CA ARG A 13 -0.32 4.91 1.60
C ARG A 13 0.94 5.69 1.94
N ILE A 14 1.54 6.30 0.92
CA ILE A 14 2.76 7.10 1.05
C ILE A 14 2.40 8.53 0.66
N LEU A 15 2.69 9.47 1.57
CA LEU A 15 2.50 10.90 1.38
C LEU A 15 3.86 11.58 1.46
N GLU A 16 4.19 12.38 0.46
CA GLU A 16 5.47 13.06 0.33
C GLU A 16 5.21 14.52 -0.02
N SER A 17 5.78 15.44 0.76
CA SER A 17 5.77 16.87 0.44
C SER A 17 6.63 17.13 -0.80
N ASP A 18 6.14 17.92 -1.73
CA ASP A 18 6.93 18.37 -2.87
C ASP A 18 7.75 19.63 -2.53
N GLU A 19 8.78 19.90 -3.34
CA GLU A 19 9.64 21.08 -3.16
C GLU A 19 8.93 22.42 -3.48
N SER A 20 7.77 22.37 -4.13
CA SER A 20 6.95 23.53 -4.50
C SER A 20 5.92 23.94 -3.43
N GLY A 21 5.78 23.16 -2.36
CA GLY A 21 4.89 23.42 -1.23
C GLY A 21 3.58 22.63 -1.24
N GLY A 22 3.37 21.73 -2.19
CA GLY A 22 2.25 20.80 -2.23
C GLY A 22 2.59 19.42 -1.68
N TRP A 23 1.65 18.50 -1.83
CA TRP A 23 1.74 17.12 -1.37
C TRP A 23 1.38 16.16 -2.50
N SER A 24 2.18 15.10 -2.62
CA SER A 24 1.89 13.94 -3.44
C SER A 24 1.48 12.76 -2.57
N ALA A 25 0.59 11.92 -3.09
CA ALA A 25 0.12 10.72 -2.40
C ALA A 25 0.05 9.56 -3.39
N ARG A 26 0.43 8.36 -2.96
CA ARG A 26 0.37 7.12 -3.75
C ARG A 26 0.10 5.90 -2.90
N VAL A 27 -0.41 4.85 -3.51
CA VAL A 27 -0.51 3.52 -2.89
C VAL A 27 0.70 2.70 -3.34
N LEU A 28 1.43 2.11 -2.39
CA LEU A 28 2.68 1.41 -2.68
C LEU A 28 2.48 0.19 -3.58
N GLU A 29 1.42 -0.57 -3.33
CA GLU A 29 1.11 -1.83 -4.02
C GLU A 29 0.37 -1.63 -5.33
N LEU A 30 -0.32 -0.50 -5.51
CA LEU A 30 -1.13 -0.20 -6.69
C LEU A 30 -0.36 0.72 -7.63
N GLU A 31 0.49 0.13 -8.47
CA GLU A 31 1.30 0.89 -9.42
C GLU A 31 0.43 1.78 -10.32
N GLY A 32 0.82 3.05 -10.44
CA GLY A 32 0.07 4.05 -11.20
C GLY A 32 -1.12 4.68 -10.45
N CYS A 33 -1.43 4.27 -9.22
CA CYS A 33 -2.40 4.96 -8.38
C CYS A 33 -1.71 6.10 -7.59
N PHE A 34 -1.82 7.33 -8.12
CA PHE A 34 -1.24 8.53 -7.51
C PHE A 34 -2.24 9.69 -7.53
N SER A 35 -2.03 10.63 -6.63
CA SER A 35 -2.76 11.90 -6.59
C SER A 35 -1.91 12.99 -5.91
N GLY A 36 -2.44 14.20 -5.86
CA GLY A 36 -1.79 15.32 -5.17
C GLY A 36 -2.82 16.29 -4.57
N GLY A 37 -2.32 17.24 -3.79
CA GLY A 37 -3.12 18.30 -3.18
C GLY A 37 -2.23 19.34 -2.50
N ASP A 38 -2.79 20.48 -2.10
CA ASP A 38 -2.04 21.55 -1.45
C ASP A 38 -1.70 21.19 0.01
N THR A 39 -2.40 20.21 0.58
CA THR A 39 -2.22 19.73 1.95
C THR A 39 -2.14 18.20 2.00
N PRO A 40 -1.54 17.59 3.04
CA PRO A 40 -1.46 16.13 3.13
C PRO A 40 -2.85 15.49 3.18
N ASP A 41 -3.79 16.14 3.87
CA ASP A 41 -5.17 15.67 4.03
C ASP A 41 -5.96 15.73 2.71
N GLU A 42 -5.76 16.79 1.91
CA GLU A 42 -6.29 16.87 0.55
C GLU A 42 -5.69 15.79 -0.36
N ALA A 43 -4.37 15.64 -0.37
CA ALA A 43 -3.71 14.62 -1.18
C ALA A 43 -4.19 13.21 -0.83
N ASN A 44 -4.42 12.92 0.46
CA ASN A 44 -4.97 11.63 0.89
C ASN A 44 -6.44 11.42 0.48
N ARG A 45 -7.28 12.46 0.55
CA ARG A 45 -8.66 12.39 0.04
C ARG A 45 -8.68 12.10 -1.45
N ASN A 46 -7.93 12.88 -2.22
CA ASN A 46 -7.83 12.72 -3.66
C ASN A 46 -7.24 11.35 -4.04
N LEU A 47 -6.31 10.82 -3.23
CA LEU A 47 -5.79 9.46 -3.39
C LEU A 47 -6.87 8.39 -3.15
N SER A 48 -7.76 8.56 -2.16
CA SER A 48 -8.86 7.61 -1.94
C SER A 48 -9.82 7.55 -3.12
N GLU A 49 -10.13 8.70 -3.72
CA GLU A 49 -10.95 8.74 -4.94
C GLU A 49 -10.23 8.08 -6.12
N ALA A 50 -8.95 8.42 -6.34
CA ALA A 50 -8.13 7.82 -7.38
C ALA A 50 -8.02 6.29 -7.22
N MET A 51 -7.84 5.80 -5.99
CA MET A 51 -7.77 4.37 -5.67
C MET A 51 -9.07 3.64 -5.99
N SER A 52 -10.23 4.23 -5.66
CA SER A 52 -11.54 3.65 -6.00
C SER A 52 -11.70 3.50 -7.51
N LEU A 53 -11.35 4.53 -8.28
CA LEU A 53 -11.42 4.51 -9.74
C LEU A 53 -10.42 3.52 -10.36
N TRP A 54 -9.21 3.44 -9.80
CA TRP A 54 -8.19 2.48 -10.23
C TRP A 54 -8.68 1.05 -10.04
N ILE A 55 -9.24 0.72 -8.87
CA ILE A 55 -9.78 -0.62 -8.57
C ILE A 55 -10.96 -0.95 -9.49
N GLU A 56 -11.88 -0.02 -9.70
CA GLU A 56 -13.01 -0.18 -10.61
C GLU A 56 -12.52 -0.53 -12.03
N PHE A 57 -11.53 0.21 -12.53
CA PHE A 57 -10.93 -0.03 -13.85
C PHE A 57 -10.30 -1.44 -13.95
N GLN A 58 -9.50 -1.85 -12.96
CA GLN A 58 -8.90 -3.19 -12.95
C GLN A 58 -9.96 -4.29 -12.96
N LEU A 59 -11.02 -4.14 -12.16
CA LEU A 59 -12.13 -5.10 -12.10
C LEU A 59 -12.89 -5.18 -13.41
N GLU A 60 -13.20 -4.04 -14.05
CA GLU A 60 -13.90 -3.98 -15.33
C GLU A 60 -13.14 -4.71 -16.45
N HIS A 61 -11.81 -4.61 -16.43
CA HIS A 61 -10.93 -5.18 -17.45
C HIS A 61 -10.41 -6.59 -17.10
N GLY A 62 -10.78 -7.12 -15.93
CA GLY A 62 -10.33 -8.44 -15.47
C GLY A 62 -8.84 -8.52 -15.15
N TYR A 63 -8.22 -7.39 -14.78
CA TYR A 63 -6.83 -7.36 -14.33
C TYR A 63 -6.72 -7.79 -12.87
N GLU A 64 -5.54 -8.34 -12.52
CA GLU A 64 -5.22 -8.66 -11.14
C GLU A 64 -5.00 -7.37 -10.34
N ILE A 65 -5.49 -7.37 -9.09
CA ILE A 65 -5.26 -6.30 -8.13
C ILE A 65 -4.30 -6.85 -7.07
N PRO A 66 -3.10 -6.26 -6.91
CA PRO A 66 -2.14 -6.68 -5.91
C PRO A 66 -2.72 -6.61 -4.50
N GLU A 67 -2.32 -7.55 -3.65
CA GLU A 67 -2.68 -7.57 -2.22
C GLU A 67 -1.79 -6.59 -1.42
N PRO A 68 -2.28 -6.03 -0.29
CA PRO A 68 -1.45 -5.22 0.60
C PRO A 68 -0.23 -5.99 1.09
N ILE A 69 0.90 -5.29 1.18
CA ILE A 69 2.13 -5.86 1.74
C ILE A 69 2.06 -5.68 3.26
N ASP A 70 2.30 -6.75 4.01
CA ASP A 70 2.52 -6.63 5.45
C ASP A 70 3.84 -5.88 5.71
N PRO A 71 3.79 -4.67 6.31
CA PRO A 71 5.00 -3.89 6.58
C PRO A 71 5.94 -4.60 7.55
N ALA A 72 5.47 -5.55 8.36
CA ALA A 72 6.33 -6.34 9.26
C ALA A 72 7.29 -7.25 8.49
N THR A 73 6.87 -7.78 7.33
CA THR A 73 7.67 -8.71 6.53
C THR A 73 8.71 -7.99 5.65
N ARG A 74 8.61 -6.68 5.50
CA ARG A 74 9.48 -5.88 4.61
C ARG A 74 10.87 -5.58 5.21
N TRP A 75 11.05 -5.73 6.53
CA TRP A 75 12.32 -5.46 7.22
C TRP A 75 13.27 -6.66 7.31
N ASP A 76 12.95 -7.73 6.58
CA ASP A 76 13.26 -9.07 7.06
C ASP A 76 14.10 -9.91 6.09
N GLU A 77 14.72 -9.31 5.06
CA GLU A 77 15.70 -10.03 4.24
C GLU A 77 17.03 -10.31 5.00
N GLU A 78 17.38 -9.49 6.02
CA GLU A 78 18.50 -9.77 6.94
C GLU A 78 18.07 -10.37 8.30
N HIS A 79 16.80 -10.21 8.73
CA HIS A 79 16.35 -10.59 10.07
C HIS A 79 15.44 -11.84 10.14
N THR A 80 14.82 -12.30 9.05
CA THR A 80 13.98 -13.53 9.05
C THR A 80 14.80 -14.76 9.40
N LEU A 81 16.06 -14.82 8.97
CA LEU A 81 16.95 -15.95 9.27
C LEU A 81 17.28 -16.05 10.77
N ALA A 82 17.20 -14.95 11.52
CA ALA A 82 17.48 -14.92 12.96
C ALA A 82 16.26 -15.37 13.79
N ALA A 83 15.04 -15.03 13.37
CA ALA A 83 13.82 -15.49 14.02
C ALA A 83 13.60 -17.00 13.83
N ALA A 84 13.77 -17.52 12.61
CA ALA A 84 13.58 -18.94 12.31
C ALA A 84 14.60 -19.86 13.02
N ARG A 85 15.81 -19.35 13.32
CA ARG A 85 16.85 -20.14 13.99
C ARG A 85 16.63 -20.32 15.50
N ARG A 86 15.75 -19.52 16.11
CA ARG A 86 15.44 -19.58 17.55
C ARG A 86 14.42 -20.66 17.91
N GLU A 87 13.61 -21.10 16.96
CA GLU A 87 12.57 -22.12 17.19
C GLU A 87 13.05 -23.57 16.99
N ALA A 88 14.32 -23.78 16.61
CA ALA A 88 14.90 -25.11 16.38
C ALA A 88 15.90 -25.55 17.46
N ALA A 89 15.79 -25.06 18.69
CA ALA A 89 16.54 -25.61 19.82
C ALA A 89 15.70 -26.76 20.46
N PRO A 90 16.13 -28.03 20.40
CA PRO A 90 15.42 -29.09 21.08
C PRO A 90 15.47 -28.85 22.59
N ALA A 91 14.31 -28.95 23.25
CA ALA A 91 14.20 -28.99 24.70
C ALA A 91 15.04 -30.18 25.22
N GLY A 92 16.11 -29.85 25.94
CA GLY A 92 16.88 -30.82 26.73
C GLY A 92 16.20 -31.10 28.06
#